data_AF-A0A0L7L7R2-F1
#
_entry.id   AF-A0A0L7L7R2-F1
#
_cell.length_a   1.000
_cell.length_b   1.000
_cell.length_c   1.000
_cell.angle_alpha   90.00
_cell.angle_beta   90.00
_cell.angle_gamma   90.00
#
_symmetry.space_group_name_H-M   'P 1'
#
loop_
_entity.id
_entity.type
_entity.pdbx_description
1 polymer ?
#
loop_
_entity_poly.entity_id
_entity_poly.type
_entity_poly.pdbx_seq_one_letter_code
_entity_poly.pdbx_strand_id
1 'polypeptide(L)'
;MISVVVCNLYPFVETVSKANVTSADAVENVDIGGVTLLRAAAKNHDRVTVICDPRDYEKVVQELKAKTGAKGIHTHIGLRHRYIGLLPQAVLRRTGSDDLEIR
;
A
#
# COMPACT_ATOMS: atom_id res chain seq x y z
N MET A 1 -14.60 -10.95 -11.93
CA MET A 1 -13.53 -11.24 -10.96
C MET A 1 -12.34 -10.33 -11.27
N ILE A 2 -11.63 -9.83 -10.26
CA ILE A 2 -10.48 -8.93 -10.44
C ILE A 2 -9.20 -9.76 -10.60
N SER A 3 -8.38 -9.44 -11.61
CA SER A 3 -7.10 -10.11 -11.90
C SER A 3 -5.88 -9.24 -11.59
N VAL A 4 -6.04 -7.92 -11.65
CA VAL A 4 -4.98 -6.94 -11.41
C VAL A 4 -5.51 -5.82 -10.53
N VAL A 5 -4.71 -5.42 -9.54
CA VAL A 5 -4.95 -4.26 -8.69
C VAL A 5 -3.73 -3.37 -8.79
N VAL A 6 -3.94 -2.13 -9.24
CA VAL A 6 -2.91 -1.08 -9.26
C VAL A 6 -3.36 0.00 -8.30
N CYS A 7 -2.62 0.22 -7.23
CA CYS A 7 -2.99 1.18 -6.19
C CYS A 7 -1.73 1.73 -5.51
N ASN A 8 -1.62 3.05 -5.48
CA ASN A 8 -0.54 3.77 -4.80
C ASN A 8 -1.15 4.53 -3.63
N LEU A 9 -0.45 4.54 -2.50
CA LEU A 9 -0.90 5.28 -1.32
C LEU A 9 -0.40 6.71 -1.38
N TYR A 10 -1.20 7.62 -0.84
CA TYR A 10 -0.77 8.99 -0.60
C TYR A 10 0.49 9.00 0.29
N PRO A 11 1.48 9.89 0.04
CA PRO A 11 2.74 9.93 0.78
C PRO A 11 2.54 10.51 2.20
N PHE A 12 1.88 9.73 3.06
CA PHE A 12 1.47 10.13 4.40
C PHE A 12 2.62 10.72 5.21
N VAL A 13 3.77 10.03 5.22
CA VAL A 13 4.97 10.43 5.98
C VAL A 13 5.45 11.82 5.55
N GLU A 14 5.48 12.10 4.25
CA GLU A 14 5.90 13.40 3.73
C GLU A 14 4.91 14.50 4.11
N THR A 15 3.62 14.19 4.07
CA THR A 15 2.57 15.15 4.46
C THR A 15 2.64 15.47 5.94
N VAL A 16 2.71 14.48 6.83
CA VAL A 16 2.75 14.75 8.28
C VAL A 16 4.07 15.34 8.76
N SER A 17 5.15 15.20 8.00
CA SER A 17 6.46 15.77 8.34
C SER A 17 6.56 17.29 8.11
N LYS A 18 5.55 17.90 7.48
CA LYS A 18 5.52 19.36 7.26
C LYS A 18 5.34 20.10 8.59
N ALA A 19 5.99 21.26 8.72
CA ALA A 19 6.07 22.02 9.98
C ALA A 19 4.70 22.44 10.55
N ASN A 20 3.71 22.67 9.70
CA ASN A 20 2.41 23.26 10.08
C ASN A 20 1.25 22.26 10.02
N VAL A 21 1.52 20.96 9.98
CA VAL A 21 0.46 19.94 9.90
C VAL A 21 -0.05 19.60 11.29
N THR A 22 -1.36 19.78 11.48
CA THR A 22 -2.06 19.44 12.72
C THR A 22 -2.37 17.95 12.79
N SER A 23 -2.76 17.46 13.96
CA SER A 23 -3.25 16.09 14.11
C SER A 23 -4.53 15.83 13.29
N ALA A 24 -5.40 16.84 13.14
CA ALA A 24 -6.60 16.73 12.31
C ALA A 24 -6.23 16.58 10.83
N ASP A 25 -5.29 17.40 10.34
CA ASP A 25 -4.77 17.27 8.98
C ASP A 25 -4.13 15.89 8.77
N ALA A 26 -3.41 15.36 9.76
CA ALA A 26 -2.86 14.01 9.68
C ALA A 26 -3.96 12.96 9.55
N VAL A 27 -5.04 13.02 10.35
CA VAL A 27 -6.17 12.07 10.28
C VAL A 27 -6.83 12.09 8.89
N GLU A 28 -7.07 13.28 8.33
CA GLU A 28 -7.69 13.42 7.00
C GLU A 28 -6.83 12.83 5.87
N ASN A 29 -5.52 12.73 6.06
CA ASN A 29 -4.62 12.16 5.06
C ASN A 29 -4.45 10.63 5.19
N VAL A 30 -5.18 9.97 6.09
CA VAL A 30 -5.13 8.51 6.25
C VAL A 30 -5.91 7.83 5.12
N ASP A 31 -5.20 7.11 4.25
CA ASP A 31 -5.80 6.36 3.15
C ASP A 31 -6.22 4.94 3.59
N ILE A 32 -7.47 4.81 4.06
CA ILE A 32 -8.06 3.53 4.46
C ILE A 32 -8.37 2.64 3.25
N GLY A 33 -8.86 3.24 2.16
CA GLY A 33 -9.32 2.54 0.98
C GLY A 33 -8.17 1.85 0.24
N GLY A 34 -7.09 2.60 -0.02
CA GLY A 34 -5.91 2.09 -0.70
C GLY A 34 -5.24 0.96 0.07
N VAL A 35 -5.13 1.09 1.40
CA VAL A 35 -4.53 0.04 2.25
C VAL A 35 -5.40 -1.21 2.26
N THR A 36 -6.72 -1.05 2.36
CA THR A 36 -7.66 -2.17 2.31
C THR A 36 -7.54 -2.92 0.99
N LEU A 37 -7.51 -2.20 -0.13
CA LEU A 37 -7.40 -2.75 -1.47
C LEU A 37 -6.06 -3.50 -1.67
N LEU A 38 -4.95 -2.89 -1.27
CA LEU A 38 -3.63 -3.50 -1.35
C LEU A 38 -3.52 -4.76 -0.47
N ARG A 39 -4.04 -4.74 0.76
CA ARG A 39 -4.03 -5.90 1.66
C ARG A 39 -4.90 -7.04 1.12
N ALA A 40 -6.09 -6.73 0.59
CA ALA A 40 -6.98 -7.73 0.01
C ALA A 40 -6.37 -8.38 -1.26
N ALA A 41 -5.78 -7.57 -2.14
CA ALA A 41 -5.11 -8.06 -3.34
C ALA A 41 -3.89 -8.92 -3.01
N ALA A 42 -3.05 -8.46 -2.08
CA ALA A 42 -1.87 -9.20 -1.62
C ALA A 42 -2.25 -10.54 -0.96
N LYS A 43 -3.32 -10.59 -0.15
CA LYS A 43 -3.82 -11.86 0.41
C LYS A 43 -4.20 -12.86 -0.69
N ASN A 44 -4.72 -12.39 -1.81
CA ASN A 44 -5.18 -13.21 -2.92
C ASN A 44 -4.17 -13.31 -4.09
N HIS A 45 -2.88 -13.18 -3.78
CA HIS A 45 -1.76 -13.19 -4.73
C HIS A 45 -1.67 -14.40 -5.69
N ASP A 46 -2.22 -15.55 -5.32
CA ASP A 46 -2.30 -16.72 -6.22
C ASP A 46 -3.08 -16.42 -7.51
N ARG A 47 -3.98 -15.44 -7.46
CA ARG A 47 -4.88 -15.07 -8.56
C ARG A 47 -4.82 -13.60 -8.95
N VAL A 48 -4.42 -12.72 -8.03
CA VAL A 48 -4.43 -11.27 -8.22
C VAL A 48 -3.00 -10.75 -8.28
N THR A 49 -2.67 -10.07 -9.37
CA THR A 49 -1.43 -9.29 -9.46
C THR A 49 -1.66 -7.94 -8.78
N VAL A 50 -0.82 -7.60 -7.81
CA VAL A 50 -0.88 -6.31 -7.09
C VAL A 50 0.34 -5.46 -7.44
N ILE A 51 0.12 -4.19 -7.76
CA ILE A 51 1.18 -3.25 -8.13
C ILE A 51 0.98 -1.95 -7.35
N CYS A 52 2.01 -1.51 -6.63
CA CYS A 52 1.97 -0.30 -5.79
C CYS A 52 3.11 0.69 -6.04
N ASP A 53 3.96 0.41 -7.02
CA ASP A 53 5.07 1.27 -7.43
C ASP A 53 5.07 1.44 -8.96
N PRO A 54 5.04 2.67 -9.50
CA PRO A 54 5.04 2.88 -10.95
C PRO A 54 6.28 2.33 -11.67
N ARG A 55 7.39 2.15 -10.95
CA ARG A 55 8.63 1.57 -11.51
C ARG A 55 8.45 0.13 -11.98
N ASP A 56 7.38 -0.52 -11.55
CA ASP A 56 7.11 -1.92 -11.80
C ASP A 56 6.29 -2.16 -13.07
N TYR A 57 5.70 -1.09 -13.62
CA TYR A 57 4.73 -1.18 -14.71
C TYR A 57 5.35 -1.82 -15.95
N GLU A 58 6.55 -1.37 -16.34
CA GLU A 58 7.24 -1.90 -17.52
C GLU A 58 7.50 -3.40 -17.39
N LYS A 59 8.00 -3.84 -16.23
CA LYS A 59 8.25 -5.26 -15.95
C LYS A 59 6.96 -6.09 -16.03
N VAL A 60 5.88 -5.62 -15.40
CA VAL A 60 4.59 -6.33 -15.41
C VAL A 60 4.01 -6.39 -16.82
N VAL A 61 4.10 -5.31 -17.60
CA VAL A 61 3.65 -5.27 -18.99
C VAL A 61 4.43 -6.26 -19.85
N GLN A 62 5.75 -6.36 -19.67
CA GLN A 62 6.59 -7.31 -20.39
C GLN A 62 6.22 -8.75 -20.06
N GLU A 63 6.02 -9.08 -18.78
CA GLU A 63 5.60 -10.42 -18.35
C GLU A 63 4.20 -10.79 -18.84
N LEU A 64 3.26 -9.83 -18.85
CA LEU A 64 1.92 -10.00 -19.43
C LEU A 64 1.97 -10.31 -20.93
N LYS A 65 2.86 -9.63 -21.67
CA LYS A 65 3.03 -9.87 -23.11
C LYS A 65 3.72 -11.21 -23.40
N ALA A 66 4.70 -11.60 -22.56
CA ALA A 66 5.46 -12.84 -22.74
C ALA A 66 4.66 -14.10 -22.39
N LYS A 67 3.70 -14.01 -21.45
CA LYS A 67 2.82 -15.12 -21.09
C LYS A 67 1.50 -15.03 -21.86
N THR A 68 1.31 -15.91 -22.85
CA THR A 68 -0.02 -16.16 -23.45
C THR A 68 -0.91 -16.90 -22.45
N GLY A 69 -1.41 -16.23 -21.42
CA GLY A 69 -2.32 -16.80 -20.44
C GLY A 69 -2.16 -16.22 -19.05
N ALA A 70 -3.27 -15.70 -18.52
CA ALA A 70 -3.43 -15.03 -17.23
C ALA A 70 -3.24 -15.94 -15.99
N LYS A 71 -2.25 -16.83 -15.98
CA LYS A 71 -1.88 -17.57 -14.77
C LYS A 71 -0.87 -16.75 -13.99
N GLY A 72 -1.32 -16.26 -12.83
CA GLY A 72 -0.53 -15.78 -11.69
C GLY A 72 0.81 -15.19 -12.09
N ILE A 73 0.82 -13.91 -12.47
CA ILE A 73 2.07 -13.18 -12.54
C ILE A 73 2.56 -13.07 -11.08
N HIS A 74 3.44 -14.00 -10.70
CA HIS A 74 4.14 -14.04 -9.41
C HIS A 74 5.17 -12.91 -9.32
N THR A 75 4.70 -11.69 -9.52
CA THR A 75 5.54 -10.51 -9.53
C THR A 75 5.28 -9.84 -8.21
N HIS A 76 5.93 -10.41 -7.19
CA HIS A 76 6.01 -9.86 -5.84
C HIS A 76 6.91 -8.64 -5.87
N ILE A 77 6.48 -7.58 -6.55
CA ILE A 77 7.20 -6.33 -6.47
C ILE A 77 6.68 -5.58 -5.27
N GLY A 78 7.50 -5.61 -4.23
CA GLY A 78 7.47 -4.58 -3.22
C GLY A 78 6.23 -4.57 -2.33
N LEU A 79 5.89 -5.69 -1.71
CA LEU A 79 5.58 -5.61 -0.27
C LEU A 79 6.87 -5.25 0.48
N ARG A 80 7.53 -4.15 0.09
CA ARG A 80 8.51 -3.50 0.92
C ARG A 80 7.71 -3.13 2.14
N HIS A 81 8.02 -3.81 3.24
CA HIS A 81 7.65 -3.68 4.65
C HIS A 81 7.15 -2.31 5.16
N ARG A 82 7.25 -1.24 4.39
CA ARG A 82 6.78 0.11 4.68
C ARG A 82 5.27 0.20 4.87
N TYR A 83 4.43 -0.31 3.96
CA TYR A 83 3.01 0.10 3.98
C TYR A 83 2.10 -0.71 4.91
N ILE A 84 2.48 -1.94 5.31
CA ILE A 84 1.70 -2.74 6.26
C ILE A 84 1.96 -2.32 7.71
N GLY A 85 3.11 -1.71 8.02
CA GLY A 85 3.51 -1.35 9.39
C GLY A 85 3.45 0.15 9.76
N LEU A 86 3.32 1.07 8.79
CA LEU A 86 3.53 2.50 9.05
C LEU A 86 2.31 3.29 9.53
N LEU A 87 1.09 2.80 9.32
CA LEU A 87 -0.11 3.56 9.67
C LEU A 87 -0.36 3.70 11.18
N PRO A 88 -0.16 2.67 12.02
CA PRO A 88 -0.34 2.84 13.46
C PRO A 88 0.78 3.70 14.09
N GLN A 89 2.04 3.48 13.68
CA GLN A 89 3.19 4.02 14.42
C GLN A 89 3.43 5.52 14.24
N ALA A 90 3.16 6.07 13.04
CA ALA A 90 3.37 7.50 12.79
C ALA A 90 2.37 8.37 13.54
N VAL A 91 1.14 7.88 13.76
CA VAL A 91 0.12 8.54 14.59
C VAL A 91 0.45 8.37 16.07
N LEU A 92 0.77 7.14 16.53
CA LEU A 92 1.12 6.87 17.95
C LEU A 92 2.30 7.72 18.44
N ARG A 93 3.37 7.85 17.63
CA ARG A 93 4.59 8.57 18.04
C ARG A 93 4.39 10.07 18.24
N ARG A 94 3.33 10.67 17.67
CA ARG A 94 3.05 12.11 17.79
C ARG A 94 2.00 12.44 18.85
N THR A 95 1.17 11.48 19.23
CA THR A 95 0.12 11.66 20.24
C THR A 95 0.57 11.29 21.66
N GLY A 96 1.74 10.67 21.84
CA GLY A 96 2.26 10.34 23.18
C GLY A 96 1.38 9.39 23.99
N SER A 97 0.53 8.60 23.31
CA SER A 97 -0.39 7.67 23.95
C SER A 97 0.09 6.24 23.69
N ASP A 98 0.55 5.58 24.76
CA ASP A 98 0.95 4.17 24.79
C ASP A 98 -0.26 3.20 24.71
N ASP A 99 -1.48 3.68 24.47
CA ASP A 99 -2.73 2.93 24.75
C ASP A 99 -3.48 2.39 23.51
N LEU A 100 -2.85 2.27 22.34
CA LEU A 100 -3.47 1.58 21.20
C LEU A 100 -2.69 0.33 20.80
N GLU A 101 -2.71 -0.66 21.69
CA GLU A 101 -2.53 -2.07 21.32
C GLU A 101 -3.73 -2.51 20.45
N ILE A 102 -3.46 -2.72 19.16
CA ILE A 102 -4.42 -3.32 18.23
C ILE A 102 -4.59 -4.79 18.65
N ARG A 103 -5.75 -5.12 19.23
CA ARG A 103 -6.27 -6.50 19.34
C ARG A 103 -6.73 -7.02 17.99
#